data_AF-A0A1I3XUY5-F1
#
_entry.id   AF-A0A1I3XUY5-F1
#
_cell.length_a   1.000
_cell.length_b   1.000
_cell.length_c   1.000
_cell.angle_alpha   90.00
_cell.angle_beta   90.00
_cell.angle_gamma   90.00
#
_symmetry.space_group_name_H-M   'P 1'
#
loop_
_entity.id
_entity.type
_entity.pdbx_description
1 polymer ?
#
loop_
_entity_poly.entity_id
_entity_poly.type
_entity_poly.pdbx_seq_one_letter_code
_entity_poly.pdbx_strand_id
1 'polypeptide(L)'
;MGLLPDIDQTRSKLGSMVRPLSYAMQKGIGHRTLTHSWVILLLPALLFGDTFLAKAALFGLLSHLISDAMVGRIQFLWPIRQGWVGIKLTKRLYRQMDRLVFYMAVAYLLYWGYNGGAERLVQSL
;
A
#
# COMPACT_ATOMS: atom_id res chain seq x y z
N MET A 1 0.92 7.81 4.23
CA MET A 1 -0.36 7.09 4.48
C MET A 1 -0.56 6.13 3.31
N GLY A 2 -0.82 4.84 3.54
CA GLY A 2 -1.06 3.89 2.44
C GLY A 2 -2.42 4.12 1.78
N LEU A 3 -2.50 3.97 0.46
CA LEU A 3 -3.77 4.00 -0.30
C LEU A 3 -4.74 2.88 0.11
N LEU A 4 -4.19 1.80 0.70
CA LEU A 4 -4.96 0.75 1.36
C LEU A 4 -4.72 0.86 2.89
N PRO A 5 -5.77 1.05 3.71
CA PRO A 5 -5.61 1.06 5.16
C PRO A 5 -5.17 -0.32 5.67
N ASP A 6 -4.19 -0.34 6.58
CA ASP A 6 -3.68 -1.53 7.26
C ASP A 6 -4.82 -2.43 7.78
N ILE A 7 -5.00 -3.60 7.18
CA ILE A 7 -5.95 -4.64 7.64
C ILE A 7 -5.40 -5.36 8.88
N ASP A 8 -4.10 -5.27 9.14
CA ASP A 8 -3.40 -6.10 10.13
C ASP A 8 -3.25 -5.46 11.51
N GLN A 9 -3.61 -4.19 11.64
CA GLN A 9 -3.62 -3.53 12.93
C GLN A 9 -5.01 -3.71 13.56
N THR A 10 -5.08 -4.46 14.66
CA THR A 10 -6.28 -4.55 15.53
C THR A 10 -6.78 -3.19 16.04
N ARG A 11 -5.99 -2.13 15.87
CA ARG A 11 -6.29 -0.74 16.25
C ARG A 11 -6.74 0.15 15.08
N SER A 12 -6.72 -0.34 13.84
CA SER A 12 -7.29 0.37 12.68
C SER A 12 -8.81 0.14 12.60
N LYS A 13 -9.56 1.07 11.99
CA LYS A 13 -11.03 0.97 11.86
C LYS A 13 -11.46 -0.37 11.24
N LEU A 14 -10.71 -0.88 10.25
CA LEU A 14 -10.98 -2.17 9.60
C LEU A 14 -10.56 -3.38 10.45
N GLY A 15 -9.40 -3.34 11.11
CA GLY A 15 -8.96 -4.42 12.00
C GLY A 15 -9.85 -4.61 13.25
N SER A 16 -10.61 -3.58 13.64
CA SER A 16 -11.61 -3.69 14.71
C SER A 16 -12.87 -4.47 14.32
N MET A 17 -13.19 -4.57 13.02
CA MET A 17 -14.34 -5.33 12.51
C MET A 17 -14.04 -6.84 12.39
N VAL A 18 -12.77 -7.24 12.25
CA VAL A 18 -12.33 -8.65 12.07
C VAL A 18 -11.40 -9.14 13.19
N ARG A 19 -11.67 -8.69 14.43
CA ARG A 19 -10.88 -9.00 15.65
C ARG A 19 -10.42 -10.45 15.84
N PRO A 20 -11.24 -11.51 15.60
CA PRO A 20 -10.75 -12.88 15.81
C PRO A 20 -9.65 -13.27 14.82
N LEU A 21 -9.79 -12.86 13.55
CA LEU A 21 -8.82 -13.15 12.49
C LEU A 21 -7.53 -12.36 12.71
N SER A 22 -7.64 -11.07 13.05
CA SER A 22 -6.47 -10.22 13.34
C SER A 22 -5.67 -10.70 14.55
N TYR A 23 -6.34 -11.27 15.58
CA TYR A 23 -5.67 -11.84 16.75
C TYR A 23 -4.97 -13.17 16.44
N ALA A 24 -5.60 -14.06 15.65
CA ALA A 24 -4.98 -15.31 15.21
C ALA A 24 -3.73 -15.07 14.35
N MET A 25 -3.79 -14.10 13.43
CA MET A 25 -2.63 -13.70 12.61
C MET A 25 -1.51 -13.07 13.46
N GLN A 26 -1.86 -12.23 14.44
CA GLN A 26 -0.89 -11.66 15.39
C GLN A 26 -0.13 -12.74 16.18
N LYS A 27 -0.84 -13.77 16.65
CA LYS A 27 -0.27 -14.79 17.54
C LYS A 27 0.47 -15.91 16.79
N GLY A 28 0.07 -16.21 15.54
CA GLY A 28 0.69 -17.27 14.73
C GLY A 28 1.79 -16.81 13.78
N ILE A 29 1.64 -15.64 13.13
CA ILE A 29 2.48 -15.23 12.00
C ILE A 29 3.29 -13.96 12.32
N GLY A 30 2.87 -13.16 13.31
CA GLY A 30 3.57 -11.96 13.75
C GLY A 30 3.12 -10.68 13.01
N HIS A 31 3.24 -9.53 13.68
CA HIS A 31 2.95 -8.24 13.07
C HIS A 31 3.93 -7.96 11.91
N ARG A 32 3.43 -7.70 10.69
CA ARG A 32 4.20 -7.33 9.47
C ARG A 32 4.90 -8.47 8.72
N THR A 33 4.27 -9.65 8.67
CA THR A 33 4.80 -10.83 7.98
C THR A 33 4.01 -11.19 6.72
N LEU A 34 2.91 -11.95 6.81
CA LEU A 34 2.19 -12.45 5.63
C LEU A 34 1.68 -11.33 4.72
N THR A 35 0.97 -10.36 5.29
CA THR A 35 0.35 -9.26 4.55
C THR A 35 1.31 -8.16 4.13
N HIS A 36 2.51 -8.20 4.67
CA HIS A 36 3.60 -7.27 4.34
C HIS A 36 4.72 -7.97 3.56
N SER A 37 4.39 -9.11 2.93
CA SER A 37 5.29 -9.89 2.09
C SER A 37 4.97 -9.68 0.61
N TRP A 38 5.86 -10.12 -0.26
CA TRP A 38 5.64 -10.12 -1.70
C TRP A 38 4.36 -10.87 -2.12
N VAL A 39 3.88 -11.82 -1.29
CA VAL A 39 2.67 -12.61 -1.56
C VAL A 39 1.43 -11.72 -1.70
N ILE A 40 1.34 -10.62 -0.93
CA ILE A 40 0.19 -9.71 -1.01
C ILE A 40 0.07 -9.05 -2.39
N LEU A 41 1.18 -8.89 -3.10
CA LEU A 41 1.23 -8.28 -4.44
C LEU A 41 0.62 -9.17 -5.52
N LEU A 42 0.44 -10.47 -5.25
CA LEU A 42 -0.23 -11.38 -6.17
C LEU A 42 -1.76 -11.30 -6.10
N LEU A 43 -2.32 -10.85 -4.96
CA LEU A 43 -3.76 -10.83 -4.74
C LEU A 43 -4.55 -10.04 -5.79
N PRO A 44 -4.11 -8.85 -6.24
CA PRO A 44 -4.82 -8.11 -7.28
C PRO A 44 -4.96 -8.90 -8.58
N ALA A 45 -3.89 -9.57 -9.02
CA ALA A 45 -3.90 -10.37 -10.23
C ALA A 45 -4.77 -11.63 -10.08
N LEU A 46 -4.74 -12.26 -8.90
CA LEU A 46 -5.58 -13.42 -8.58
C LEU A 46 -7.07 -13.08 -8.55
N LEU A 47 -7.44 -11.93 -7.99
CA LEU A 47 -8.85 -11.54 -7.81
C LEU A 47 -9.45 -10.85 -9.03
N PHE A 48 -8.64 -10.09 -9.77
CA PHE A 48 -9.12 -9.20 -10.83
C PHE A 48 -8.44 -9.42 -12.19
N GLY A 49 -7.57 -10.43 -12.34
CA GLY A 49 -6.88 -10.73 -13.60
C GLY A 49 -5.95 -9.60 -14.07
N ASP A 50 -5.83 -9.40 -15.39
CA ASP A 50 -5.09 -8.27 -15.99
C ASP A 50 -6.00 -7.06 -16.28
N THR A 51 -6.76 -6.64 -15.27
CA THR A 51 -7.63 -5.46 -15.40
C THR A 51 -6.95 -4.19 -14.91
N PHE A 52 -7.50 -3.04 -15.30
CA PHE A 52 -7.09 -1.75 -14.74
C PHE A 52 -7.21 -1.73 -13.21
N LEU A 53 -8.27 -2.35 -12.67
CA LEU A 53 -8.49 -2.47 -11.23
C LEU A 53 -7.37 -3.29 -10.54
N ALA A 54 -6.94 -4.39 -11.16
CA ALA A 54 -5.81 -5.18 -10.67
C ALA A 54 -4.52 -4.35 -10.58
N LYS A 55 -4.22 -3.57 -11.63
CA LYS A 55 -3.04 -2.69 -11.68
C LYS A 55 -3.13 -1.59 -10.62
N ALA A 56 -4.29 -0.93 -10.49
CA ALA A 56 -4.51 0.09 -9.47
C ALA A 56 -4.33 -0.47 -8.05
N ALA A 57 -4.90 -1.64 -7.76
CA ALA A 57 -4.75 -2.31 -6.47
C ALA A 57 -3.30 -2.76 -6.21
N LEU A 58 -2.58 -3.25 -7.23
CA LEU A 58 -1.16 -3.57 -7.15
C LEU A 58 -0.31 -2.36 -6.76
N PHE A 59 -0.49 -1.22 -7.43
CA PHE A 59 0.23 0.02 -7.10
C PHE A 59 -0.13 0.53 -5.69
N GLY A 60 -1.40 0.40 -5.29
CA GLY A 60 -1.83 0.70 -3.93
C GLY A 60 -1.08 -0.12 -2.88
N LEU A 61 -1.03 -1.45 -3.05
CA LEU A 61 -0.32 -2.36 -2.16
C LEU A 61 1.20 -2.14 -2.17
N LEU A 62 1.81 -1.88 -3.33
CA LEU A 62 3.23 -1.54 -3.44
C LEU A 62 3.55 -0.26 -2.65
N SER A 63 2.75 0.79 -2.81
CA SER A 63 2.94 2.06 -2.08
C SER A 63 2.84 1.87 -0.56
N HIS A 64 1.96 0.96 -0.12
CA HIS A 64 1.78 0.58 1.27
C HIS A 64 3.01 -0.13 1.83
N LEU A 65 3.50 -1.18 1.16
CA LEU A 65 4.71 -1.91 1.55
C LEU A 65 5.94 -0.99 1.63
N ILE A 66 6.12 -0.11 0.63
CA ILE A 66 7.22 0.86 0.62
C ILE A 66 7.09 1.81 1.79
N SER A 67 5.90 2.35 2.06
CA SER A 67 5.65 3.24 3.20
C SER A 67 6.00 2.57 4.53
N ASP A 68 5.64 1.30 4.71
CA ASP A 68 5.95 0.57 5.93
C ASP A 68 7.43 0.18 6.05
N ALA A 69 8.09 -0.13 4.92
CA ALA A 69 9.53 -0.33 4.87
C ALA A 69 10.30 0.96 5.16
N MET A 70 9.73 2.14 4.90
CA MET A 70 10.36 3.44 5.13
C MET A 70 10.26 3.94 6.57
N VAL A 71 9.22 3.54 7.31
CA VAL A 71 9.01 3.95 8.70
C VAL A 71 9.47 2.87 9.70
N GLY A 72 9.58 1.63 9.24
CA GLY A 72 9.96 0.49 10.07
C GLY A 72 10.73 -0.57 9.29
N ARG A 73 10.38 -1.83 9.55
CA ARG A 73 10.90 -2.98 8.81
C ARG A 73 9.73 -3.91 8.50
N ILE A 74 9.71 -4.47 7.31
CA ILE A 74 8.74 -5.48 6.87
C ILE A 74 9.47 -6.78 6.57
N GLN A 75 8.80 -7.92 6.76
CA GLN A 75 9.35 -9.22 6.38
C GLN A 75 8.96 -9.54 4.93
N PHE A 76 9.55 -8.79 4.00
CA PHE A 76 9.18 -8.87 2.58
C PHE A 76 9.30 -10.28 2.01
N LEU A 77 10.32 -11.04 2.43
CA LEU A 77 10.65 -12.38 1.93
C LEU A 77 9.95 -13.54 2.66
N TRP A 78 8.93 -13.27 3.48
CA TRP A 78 8.12 -14.34 4.07
C TRP A 78 7.63 -15.33 2.98
N PRO A 79 7.64 -16.67 3.21
CA PRO A 79 7.82 -17.38 4.48
C PRO A 79 9.28 -17.60 4.91
N ILE A 80 10.25 -17.19 4.10
CA ILE A 80 11.66 -17.24 4.49
C ILE A 80 11.86 -16.19 5.59
N ARG A 81 12.08 -16.64 6.83
CA ARG A 81 12.18 -15.76 8.00
C ARG A 81 13.51 -14.99 8.10
N GLN A 82 14.18 -14.75 6.97
CA GLN A 82 15.44 -14.05 6.86
C GLN A 82 15.25 -12.83 5.95
N GLY A 83 15.84 -11.68 6.30
CA GLY A 83 15.79 -10.47 5.46
C GLY A 83 14.63 -9.52 5.78
N TRP A 84 14.72 -8.85 6.94
CA TRP A 84 13.87 -7.69 7.22
C TRP A 84 14.28 -6.51 6.34
N VAL A 85 13.38 -6.04 5.50
CA VAL A 85 13.63 -4.92 4.59
C VAL A 85 13.03 -3.67 5.18
N GLY A 86 13.85 -2.62 5.32
CA GLY A 86 13.37 -1.30 5.72
C GLY A 86 14.44 -0.41 6.33
N ILE A 87 14.19 0.89 6.21
CA ILE A 87 14.98 1.98 6.77
C ILE A 87 14.15 2.69 7.83
N LYS A 88 14.80 3.26 8.84
CA LYS A 88 14.12 4.07 9.86
C LYS A 88 14.21 5.55 9.46
N LEU A 89 13.28 6.02 8.63
CA LEU A 89 13.17 7.44 8.36
C LEU A 89 12.62 8.17 9.60
N THR A 90 13.14 9.37 9.85
CA THR A 90 12.57 10.24 10.87
C THR A 90 11.16 10.66 10.44
N LYS A 91 10.25 10.78 11.42
CA LYS A 91 8.84 11.18 11.18
C LYS A 91 8.73 12.49 10.39
N ARG A 92 9.68 13.42 10.58
CA ARG A 92 9.75 14.69 9.86
C ARG A 92 10.02 14.49 8.37
N LEU A 93 11.01 13.65 8.03
CA LEU A 93 11.40 13.37 6.66
C LEU A 93 10.32 12.60 5.92
N TYR A 94 9.73 11.58 6.55
CA TYR A 94 8.59 10.85 5.97
C TYR A 94 7.42 11.80 5.65
N ARG A 95 7.09 12.74 6.55
CA ARG A 95 6.05 13.75 6.31
C ARG A 95 6.40 14.74 5.19
N GLN A 96 7.67 15.05 4.99
CA GLN A 96 8.11 15.87 3.86
C GLN A 96 7.96 15.13 2.55
N MET A 97 8.36 13.86 2.51
CA MET A 97 8.17 13.00 1.33
C MET A 97 6.70 12.83 0.97
N ASP A 98 5.84 12.53 1.95
CA ASP A 98 4.39 12.35 1.75
C ASP A 98 3.75 13.62 1.16
N ARG A 99 4.14 14.81 1.66
CA ARG A 99 3.69 16.10 1.11
C ARG A 99 4.22 16.35 -0.30
N LEU A 100 5.49 16.04 -0.56
CA LEU A 100 6.09 16.23 -1.88
C LEU A 100 5.39 15.34 -2.92
N VAL A 101 5.18 14.06 -2.62
CA VAL A 101 4.45 13.13 -3.49
C VAL A 101 3.03 13.63 -3.73
N PHE A 102 2.34 14.10 -2.68
CA PHE A 102 1.00 14.68 -2.81
C PHE A 102 0.97 15.88 -3.75
N TYR A 103 1.86 16.87 -3.56
CA TYR A 103 1.91 18.05 -4.43
C TYR A 103 2.29 17.70 -5.86
N MET A 104 3.21 16.76 -6.08
CA MET A 104 3.54 16.28 -7.42
C MET A 104 2.35 15.60 -8.09
N ALA A 105 1.59 14.77 -7.36
CA ALA A 105 0.38 14.13 -7.89
C ALA A 105 -0.70 15.15 -8.26
N VAL A 106 -0.93 16.15 -7.41
CA VAL A 106 -1.86 17.25 -7.71
C VAL A 106 -1.41 18.04 -8.93
N ALA A 107 -0.14 18.44 -9.00
CA ALA A 107 0.41 19.17 -10.14
C ALA A 107 0.30 18.35 -11.44
N TYR A 108 0.59 17.05 -11.37
CA TYR A 108 0.44 16.14 -12.51
C TYR A 108 -1.02 16.05 -12.97
N LEU A 109 -1.98 15.89 -12.06
CA LEU A 109 -3.41 15.83 -12.40
C LEU A 109 -3.91 17.14 -13.01
N LEU A 110 -3.47 18.28 -12.48
CA LEU A 110 -3.80 19.60 -13.04
C LEU A 110 -3.21 19.77 -14.44
N TYR A 111 -1.93 19.41 -14.63
CA TYR A 111 -1.28 19.45 -15.94
C TYR A 111 -1.97 18.52 -16.94
N TRP A 112 -2.26 17.28 -16.53
CA TRP A 112 -2.95 16.31 -17.37
C TRP A 112 -4.36 16.78 -17.75
N GLY A 113 -5.10 17.34 -16.78
CA GLY A 113 -6.42 17.92 -17.00
C GLY A 113 -6.38 19.12 -17.96
N TYR A 114 -5.42 20.03 -17.77
CA TYR A 114 -5.20 21.19 -18.64
C TYR A 114 -4.89 20.78 -20.10
N ASN A 115 -4.15 19.69 -20.31
CA ASN A 115 -3.86 19.14 -21.64
C ASN A 115 -5.02 18.30 -22.23
N GLY A 116 -6.28 18.62 -21.88
CA GLY A 116 -7.46 17.91 -22.38
C GLY A 116 -7.55 16.45 -21.95
N GLY A 117 -6.89 16.05 -20.86
CA GLY A 117 -6.97 14.70 -20.34
C GLY A 117 -8.40 14.32 -19.93
N ALA A 118 -9.12 15.25 -19.32
CA ALA A 118 -10.51 15.06 -18.91
C ALA A 118 -11.44 14.82 -20.11
N GLU A 119 -11.28 15.60 -21.18
CA GLU A 119 -12.06 15.47 -22.41
C GLU A 119 -11.85 14.10 -23.08
N ARG A 120 -10.59 13.66 -23.15
CA ARG A 120 -10.23 12.32 -23.66
C ARG A 120 -10.83 11.19 -22.83
N LEU A 121 -10.91 11.37 -21.51
CA LEU A 121 -11.48 10.36 -20.61
C LEU A 121 -13.00 10.25 -20.81
N VAL A 122 -13.70 11.37 -20.94
CA VAL A 122 -15.15 11.41 -21.24
C VAL A 122 -15.47 10.76 -22.58
N GLN A 123 -14.61 10.93 -23.60
CA GLN A 123 -14.80 10.29 -24.92
C GLN A 123 -14.52 8.78 -24.92
N SER A 124 -13.87 8.26 -23.88
CA SER A 124 -13.49 6.84 -23.78
C SER A 124 -14.44 6.00 -22.91
N LEU A 125 -15.42 6.63 -22.26
CA LEU A 125 -16.46 6.00 -21.44
C LEU A 125 -17.75 5.87 -22.23
#